data_AF-A0A379UPG4-F1
#
_entry.id   AF-A0A379UPG4-F1
#
_cell.length_a   1.000
_cell.length_b   1.000
_cell.length_c   1.000
_cell.angle_alpha   90.00
_cell.angle_beta   90.00
_cell.angle_gamma   90.00
#
_symmetry.space_group_name_H-M   'P 1'
#
loop_
_entity.id
_entity.type
_entity.pdbx_description
1 polymer ?
#
loop_
_entity_poly.entity_id
_entity_poly.type
_entity_poly.pdbx_seq_one_letter_code
_entity_poly.pdbx_strand_id
1 'polypeptide(L)' 'MKGFDLKVLEDDKGFFPSYAVTPVVRKEVLEANPGLDDALNTLSGLLNNDVISTLNAQVDIEHRTPQQVAHQFLQDKGLL' A
#
# COMPACT_ATOMS: atom_id res chain seq x y z
N MET A 1 -2.52 -10.02 13.73
CA MET A 1 -2.21 -8.60 13.55
C MET A 1 -0.84 -8.34 14.13
N LYS A 2 -0.01 -7.55 13.45
CA LYS A 2 1.32 -7.24 13.95
C LYS A 2 1.23 -6.51 15.29
N GLY A 3 2.15 -6.81 16.21
CA GLY A 3 2.14 -6.26 17.58
C GLY A 3 1.20 -6.93 18.57
N PHE A 4 0.40 -7.91 18.14
CA PHE A 4 -0.57 -8.63 18.99
C PHE A 4 -0.59 -10.13 18.66
N ASP A 5 -1.00 -10.96 19.62
CA ASP A 5 -1.21 -12.40 19.41
C ASP A 5 -2.60 -12.66 18.78
N LEU A 6 -2.77 -12.18 17.54
CA LEU A 6 -4.02 -12.29 16.80
C LEU A 6 -3.77 -12.86 15.40
N LYS A 7 -4.69 -13.68 14.90
CA LYS A 7 -4.64 -14.25 13.55
C LYS A 7 -5.68 -13.59 12.65
N VAL A 8 -5.27 -13.17 11.46
CA VAL A 8 -6.21 -12.71 10.41
C VAL A 8 -6.78 -13.96 9.74
N LEU A 9 -8.11 -14.01 9.62
CA LEU A 9 -8.81 -15.08 8.90
C LEU A 9 -9.16 -14.62 7.50
N GLU A 10 -9.17 -15.56 6.57
CA GLU A 10 -9.63 -15.34 5.20
C GLU A 10 -11.16 -15.28 5.17
N ASP A 11 -11.72 -14.31 4.44
CA ASP A 11 -13.14 -14.28 4.10
C ASP A 11 -13.37 -15.15 2.86
N ASP A 12 -13.33 -16.47 3.06
CA ASP A 12 -13.42 -17.49 2.02
C ASP A 12 -14.75 -17.47 1.24
N LYS A 13 -15.79 -16.86 1.82
CA LYS A 13 -17.13 -16.72 1.22
C LYS A 13 -17.39 -15.34 0.63
N GLY A 14 -16.44 -14.42 0.71
CA GLY A 14 -16.55 -13.08 0.16
C GLY A 14 -17.77 -12.32 0.68
N PHE A 15 -18.07 -12.45 1.98
CA PHE A 15 -19.17 -11.72 2.60
C PHE A 15 -18.91 -10.21 2.59
N PHE A 16 -17.65 -9.79 2.74
CA PHE A 16 -17.24 -8.40 2.72
C PHE A 16 -16.90 -7.92 1.31
N PRO A 17 -17.21 -6.65 0.97
CA PRO A 17 -16.77 -6.07 -0.28
C PRO A 17 -15.24 -5.88 -0.28
N SER A 18 -14.63 -6.00 -1.46
CA SER A 18 -13.20 -5.77 -1.65
C SER A 18 -12.85 -4.28 -1.46
N TYR A 19 -11.92 -4.00 -0.56
CA TYR A 19 -11.32 -2.67 -0.34
C TYR A 19 -9.86 -2.65 -0.78
N ALA A 20 -9.63 -2.84 -2.08
CA ALA A 20 -8.29 -2.76 -2.65
C ALA A 20 -7.75 -1.32 -2.58
N VAL A 21 -6.49 -1.17 -2.18
CA VAL A 21 -5.78 0.12 -2.23
C VAL A 21 -5.44 0.42 -3.69
N THR A 22 -6.10 1.42 -4.26
CA THR A 22 -5.94 1.77 -5.67
C THR A 22 -5.70 3.26 -5.83
N PRO A 23 -4.63 3.70 -6.53
CA PRO A 23 -4.45 5.09 -6.90
C PRO A 23 -5.57 5.57 -7.84
N VAL A 24 -6.17 6.73 -7.54
CA VAL A 24 -7.17 7.37 -8.40
C VAL A 24 -6.66 8.74 -8.81
N VAL A 25 -6.55 8.96 -10.13
CA VAL A 25 -6.01 10.19 -10.71
C VAL A 25 -6.97 10.74 -11.74
N ARG A 26 -7.06 12.08 -11.83
CA ARG A 26 -7.85 12.74 -12.87
C ARG A 26 -7.27 12.43 -14.25
N LYS A 27 -8.12 12.16 -15.22
CA LYS A 27 -7.71 11.81 -16.59
C LYS A 27 -6.78 12.85 -17.22
N GLU A 28 -7.11 14.14 -17.10
CA GLU A 28 -6.28 15.24 -17.63
C GLU A 28 -4.85 15.24 -17.05
N VAL A 29 -4.69 14.85 -15.78
CA VAL A 29 -3.37 14.77 -15.14
C VAL A 29 -2.60 13.57 -15.68
N LEU A 30 -3.27 12.45 -15.91
CA LEU A 30 -2.66 11.26 -16.48
C LEU A 30 -2.14 11.53 -17.91
N GLU A 31 -2.97 12.20 -18.73
CA GLU A 31 -2.61 12.56 -20.11
C GLU A 31 -1.46 13.59 -20.18
N ALA A 32 -1.40 14.51 -19.21
CA ALA A 32 -0.35 15.53 -19.15
C ALA A 32 1.00 15.03 -18.61
N ASN A 33 1.06 13.83 -18.02
CA ASN A 33 2.26 13.30 -17.36
C ASN A 33 2.59 11.87 -17.87
N PRO A 34 3.30 11.76 -19.02
CA PRO A 34 3.70 10.45 -19.55
C PRO A 34 4.50 9.63 -18.53
N GLY A 35 4.14 8.37 -18.35
CA GLY A 35 4.77 7.43 -17.40
C GLY A 35 4.21 7.47 -15.97
N LEU A 36 3.27 8.37 -15.67
CA LEU A 36 2.60 8.40 -14.37
C LEU A 36 1.72 7.17 -14.14
N ASP A 37 1.04 6.68 -15.19
CA ASP A 37 0.25 5.45 -15.14
C ASP A 37 1.12 4.22 -14.84
N ASP A 38 2.24 4.07 -15.53
CA ASP A 38 3.18 2.98 -15.30
C ASP A 38 3.76 3.00 -13.89
N ALA A 39 4.15 4.19 -13.40
CA ALA A 39 4.67 4.36 -12.05
C ALA A 39 3.63 3.98 -10.98
N LEU A 40 2.38 4.47 -11.11
CA LEU A 40 1.31 4.19 -10.15
C LEU A 40 0.85 2.73 -10.20
N ASN A 41 0.79 2.13 -11.40
CA ASN A 41 0.45 0.70 -11.55
C ASN A 41 1.55 -0.20 -10.97
N THR A 42 2.82 0.16 -11.17
CA THR A 42 3.95 -0.55 -10.55
C THR A 42 3.86 -0.51 -9.03
N LEU A 43 3.60 0.66 -8.45
CA LEU A 43 3.41 0.80 -7.00
C LEU A 43 2.20 0.00 -6.51
N SER A 44 1.05 0.13 -7.18
CA SER A 44 -0.21 -0.54 -6.82
C SER A 44 -0.04 -2.06 -6.75
N GLY A 45 0.69 -2.66 -7.70
CA GLY A 45 0.96 -4.09 -7.74
C GLY A 45 1.75 -4.63 -6.54
N LEU A 46 2.41 -3.77 -5.75
CA LEU A 46 3.18 -4.15 -4.56
C LEU A 46 2.35 -4.09 -3.26
N LEU A 47 1.18 -3.46 -3.27
CA LEU A 47 0.39 -3.18 -2.07
C LEU A 47 -0.67 -4.26 -1.85
N ASN A 48 -0.32 -5.31 -1.10
CA ASN A 48 -1.25 -6.33 -0.61
C ASN A 48 -1.52 -6.18 0.90
N ASN A 49 -2.43 -7.02 1.43
CA ASN A 49 -2.84 -6.97 2.84
C ASN A 49 -1.67 -7.08 3.82
N ASP A 50 -0.73 -7.99 3.56
CA ASP A 50 0.44 -8.19 4.44
C ASP A 50 1.39 -7.00 4.39
N VAL A 51 1.63 -6.45 3.19
CA VAL A 51 2.48 -5.27 3.00
C VAL A 51 1.88 -4.07 3.72
N ILE A 52 0.61 -3.74 3.47
CA ILE A 52 -0.05 -2.60 4.14
C ILE A 52 -0.09 -2.79 5.65
N SER A 53 -0.40 -3.99 6.15
CA SER A 53 -0.35 -4.28 7.59
C SER A 53 1.05 -4.09 8.18
N THR A 54 2.09 -4.42 7.42
CA THR A 54 3.50 -4.17 7.81
C THR A 54 3.79 -2.69 7.93
N LEU A 55 3.42 -1.90 6.92
CA LEU A 55 3.69 -0.47 6.89
C LEU A 55 2.92 0.24 8.01
N ASN A 56 1.65 -0.12 8.23
CA ASN A 56 0.85 0.45 9.32
C ASN A 56 1.42 0.11 10.70
N ALA A 57 1.93 -1.12 10.90
CA ALA A 57 2.56 -1.49 12.17
C ALA A 57 3.79 -0.63 12.50
N GLN A 58 4.60 -0.28 11.48
CA GLN A 58 5.75 0.61 11.67
C GLN A 58 5.33 2.01 12.11
N VAL A 59 4.15 2.47 11.70
CA VAL A 59 3.60 3.76 12.14
C VAL A 59 2.96 3.66 13.51
N ASP A 60 2.03 2.73 13.70
CA ASP A 60 1.16 2.68 14.87
C ASP A 60 1.85 2.10 16.11
N ILE A 61 2.79 1.16 15.93
CA ILE A 61 3.47 0.44 17.01
C ILE A 61 4.91 0.93 17.18
N GLU A 62 5.64 1.10 16.08
CA GLU A 62 7.04 1.54 16.12
C GLU A 62 7.18 3.07 16.12
N HIS A 63 6.06 3.81 16.04
CA HIS A 63 6.00 5.28 16.09
C HIS A 63 6.87 5.99 15.03
N ARG A 64 7.13 5.34 13.89
CA ARG A 64 7.80 5.97 12.75
C ARG A 64 6.83 6.90 12.03
N THR A 65 7.35 7.96 11.41
CA THR A 65 6.47 8.85 10.64
C THR A 65 6.03 8.15 9.34
N PRO A 66 4.78 8.39 8.86
CA PRO A 66 4.33 7.84 7.58
C PRO A 66 5.27 8.18 6.42
N GLN A 67 5.87 9.37 6.43
CA GLN A 67 6.83 9.80 5.41
C GLN A 67 8.10 8.95 5.42
N GLN A 68 8.66 8.64 6.59
CA GLN A 68 9.84 7.78 6.72
C GLN A 68 9.53 6.35 6.26
N VAL A 69 8.37 5.81 6.63
CA VAL A 69 7.93 4.47 6.25
C VAL A 69 7.73 4.38 4.73
N ALA A 70 7.03 5.35 4.13
CA ALA A 70 6.81 5.40 2.70
C ALA A 70 8.12 5.56 1.90
N HIS A 71 9.01 6.45 2.32
CA HIS A 71 10.28 6.66 1.65
C HIS A 71 11.16 5.40 1.66
N GLN A 72 11.29 4.76 2.84
CA GLN A 72 12.05 3.52 2.96
C GLN A 72 11.43 2.39 2.14
N PHE A 73 10.10 2.24 2.16
CA PHE A 73 9.41 1.23 1.36
C PHE A 73 9.71 1.38 -0.14
N LEU A 74 9.68 2.61 -0.66
CA LEU A 74 9.99 2.87 -2.06
C LEU A 74 11.46 2.58 -2.38
N GLN A 75 12.41 2.95 -1.51
CA GLN A 75 13.83 2.61 -1.67
C GLN A 75 14.08 1.10 -1.66
N ASP A 76 13.49 0.37 -0.71
CA ASP A 76 13.64 -1.08 -0.59
C ASP A 76 13.08 -1.83 -1.79
N LYS A 77 12.11 -1.23 -2.49
CA LYS A 77 11.51 -1.75 -3.73
C LYS A 77 12.20 -1.25 -5.00
N GLY A 78 13.24 -0.41 -4.89
CA GLY A 78 13.95 0.16 -6.02
C GLY A 78 13.11 1.15 -6.84
N LEU A 79 12.12 1.79 -6.20
CA LEU A 79 11.24 2.79 -6.81
C LEU A 79 11.69 4.23 -6.52
N LEU A 80 12.73 4.40 -5.68
CA LEU A 80 13.40 5.65 -5.35
C LEU A 80 14.91 5.43 -5.24
#